data_AF-A0A433BHF3-F1
#
_entry.id   AF-A0A433BHF3-F1
#
_cell.length_a   1.000
_cell.length_b   1.000
_cell.length_c   1.000
_cell.angle_alpha   90.00
_cell.angle_beta   90.00
_cell.angle_gamma   90.00
#
_symmetry.space_group_name_H-M   'P 1'
#
loop_
_entity.id
_entity.type
_entity.pdbx_description
1 polymer ?
#
loop_
_entity_poly.entity_id
_entity_poly.type
_entity_poly.pdbx_seq_one_letter_code
_entity_poly.pdbx_strand_id
1 'polypeptide(L)' 'MKEILKAALTKKIAASSLKIALAVGTALNLVNQWSAIFGIAEFSWLHGLLNYLVPFCVASYSAAKNQAANRREPHP' A
#
# COMPACT_ATOMS: atom_id res chain seq x y z
N MET A 1 2.34 17.06 -9.41
CA MET A 1 2.77 16.04 -8.42
C MET A 1 2.32 16.34 -6.99
N LYS A 2 2.59 17.54 -6.43
CA LYS A 2 2.25 17.88 -5.03
C LYS A 2 0.77 17.67 -4.65
N GLU A 3 -0.15 17.96 -5.57
CA GLU A 3 -1.60 17.77 -5.35
C GLU A 3 -2.01 16.29 -5.25
N ILE A 4 -1.33 15.40 -5.97
CA ILE A 4 -1.59 13.96 -5.95
C ILE A 4 -1.08 13.37 -4.63
N LEU A 5 0.07 13.85 -4.13
CA LEU A 5 0.59 13.47 -2.80
C LEU A 5 -0.33 13.96 -1.67
N LYS A 6 -0.83 15.19 -1.73
CA LYS A 6 -1.80 15.70 -0.74
C LYS A 6 -3.13 14.94 -0.78
N ALA A 7 -3.63 14.63 -1.97
CA ALA A 7 -4.82 13.78 -2.12
C ALA A 7 -4.56 12.37 -1.58
N ALA A 8 -3.42 11.74 -1.91
CA ALA A 8 -3.00 10.43 -1.40
C ALA A 8 -2.95 10.36 0.13
N LEU A 9 -2.63 11.48 0.78
CA LEU A 9 -2.55 11.62 2.24
C LEU A 9 -3.89 11.99 2.90
N THR A 10 -5.00 12.10 2.16
CA THR A 10 -6.31 12.27 2.81
C THR A 10 -6.63 11.03 3.65
N LYS A 11 -7.15 11.25 4.86
CA LYS A 11 -7.44 10.18 5.85
C LYS A 11 -8.21 9.00 5.25
N LYS A 12 -9.13 9.27 4.33
CA LYS A 12 -9.92 8.25 3.61
C LYS A 12 -9.04 7.37 2.71
N ILE A 13 -8.15 7.98 1.91
CA ILE A 13 -7.23 7.23 1.04
C ILE A 13 -6.24 6.46 1.89
N ALA A 14 -5.60 7.13 2.86
CA ALA A 14 -4.61 6.51 3.72
C ALA A 14 -5.18 5.29 4.47
N ALA A 15 -6.41 5.38 5.01
CA ALA A 15 -7.05 4.25 5.70
C ALA A 15 -7.35 3.07 4.77
N SER A 16 -7.87 3.31 3.56
CA SER A 16 -8.13 2.25 2.59
C SER A 16 -6.84 1.62 2.07
N SER A 17 -5.82 2.43 1.76
CA SER A 17 -4.51 1.96 1.34
C SER A 17 -3.80 1.16 2.43
N LEU A 18 -3.96 1.54 3.69
CA LEU A 18 -3.40 0.81 4.82
C LEU A 18 -4.03 -0.58 4.96
N LYS A 19 -5.36 -0.71 4.80
CA LYS A 19 -6.02 -2.03 4.79
C LYS A 19 -5.48 -2.94 3.69
N ILE A 20 -5.30 -2.39 2.48
CA ILE A 20 -4.72 -3.12 1.36
C ILE A 20 -3.28 -3.53 1.69
N ALA A 21 -2.49 -2.61 2.22
CA ALA A 21 -1.10 -2.86 2.60
C ALA A 21 -0.97 -3.96 3.64
N LEU A 22 -1.84 -3.98 4.65
CA LEU A 22 -1.84 -5.02 5.67
C LEU A 22 -2.22 -6.38 5.07
N ALA A 23 -3.27 -6.46 4.27
CA ALA A 23 -3.71 -7.72 3.66
C ALA A 23 -2.66 -8.29 2.70
N VAL A 24 -2.20 -7.47 1.75
CA VAL A 24 -1.23 -7.87 0.73
C VAL A 24 0.15 -8.09 1.35
N GLY A 25 0.57 -7.22 2.26
CA GLY A 25 1.86 -7.34 2.96
C GLY A 25 1.94 -8.58 3.85
N THR A 26 0.84 -8.96 4.51
CA THR A 26 0.79 -10.22 5.28
C THR A 26 0.92 -11.42 4.36
N ALA A 27 0.17 -11.44 3.25
CA ALA A 27 0.28 -12.50 2.25
C ALA A 27 1.70 -12.61 1.68
N LEU A 28 2.30 -11.48 1.29
CA LEU A 28 3.68 -11.40 0.79
C LEU A 28 4.69 -11.88 1.83
N ASN A 29 4.52 -11.52 3.11
CA ASN A 29 5.43 -11.97 4.15
C ASN A 29 5.35 -13.49 4.38
N LEU A 30 4.15 -14.07 4.27
CA LEU A 30 3.94 -15.51 4.34
C LEU A 30 4.60 -16.25 3.18
N VAL A 31 4.50 -15.76 1.94
CA VAL A 31 5.13 -16.44 0.79
C VAL A 31 6.63 -16.15 0.67
N ASN A 32 7.09 -14.93 0.93
CA ASN A 32 8.49 -14.54 0.75
C ASN A 32 9.38 -14.94 1.94
N GLN A 33 8.83 -15.03 3.14
CA GLN A 33 9.59 -15.33 4.35
C GLN A 33 9.05 -16.52 5.13
N TRP A 34 8.35 -17.44 4.45
CA TRP A 34 7.86 -18.68 5.05
C TRP A 34 8.98 -19.39 5.84
N SER A 35 10.16 -19.60 5.26
CA SER A 35 11.29 -20.25 5.93
C SER A 35 11.73 -19.52 7.20
N ALA A 36 11.68 -18.18 7.23
CA ALA A 36 12.03 -17.42 8.41
C ALA A 36 10.95 -17.47 9.49
N ILE A 37 9.67 -17.56 9.11
CA ILE A 37 8.53 -17.72 10.03
C ILE A 37 8.59 -19.08 10.73
N PHE A 38 9.03 -20.13 10.02
CA PHE A 38 9.21 -21.48 10.56
C PHE A 38 10.59 -21.69 11.21
N GLY A 39 11.41 -20.64 11.35
CA GLY A 39 12.71 -20.71 12.03
C GLY A 39 13.81 -21.44 11.24
N ILE A 40 13.60 -21.67 9.95
CA ILE A 40 14.54 -22.34 9.04
C ILE A 40 15.61 -21.34 8.52
N ALA A 41 15.32 -20.03 8.53
CA ALA A 41 16.22 -18.97 8.07
C ALA A 41 16.08 -17.69 8.91
N GLU A 42 17.03 -16.75 8.78
CA GLU A 42 16.94 -15.44 9.43
C GLU A 42 15.86 -14.55 8.80
N PHE A 43 15.14 -13.80 9.65
CA PHE A 43 14.09 -12.89 9.22
C PHE A 43 14.69 -11.58 8.67
N SER A 44 14.45 -11.29 7.39
CA SER A 44 14.90 -10.04 6.78
C SER A 44 13.90 -8.92 7.06
N TRP A 45 14.18 -8.10 8.09
CA TRP A 45 13.34 -6.98 8.50
C TRP A 45 13.06 -5.98 7.37
N LEU A 46 14.04 -5.70 6.52
CA LEU A 46 13.87 -4.79 5.38
C LEU A 46 12.87 -5.34 4.36
N HIS A 47 12.98 -6.62 4.01
CA HIS A 47 12.00 -7.27 3.14
C HIS A 47 10.61 -7.29 3.77
N GLY A 48 10.53 -7.60 5.07
CA GLY A 48 9.28 -7.56 5.81
C GLY A 48 8.62 -6.19 5.73
N LEU A 49 9.37 -5.11 5.96
CA LEU A 49 8.88 -3.73 5.84
C LEU A 49 8.42 -3.39 4.41
N LEU A 50 9.21 -3.76 3.39
CA LEU A 50 8.90 -3.48 1.99
C LEU A 50 7.62 -4.20 1.52
N ASN A 51 7.34 -5.40 2.04
CA ASN A 51 6.10 -6.13 1.75
C ASN A 51 4.85 -5.33 2.16
N TYR A 52 4.93 -4.43 3.15
CA TYR A 52 3.82 -3.54 3.52
C TYR A 52 3.92 -2.16 2.87
N LEU A 53 5.15 -1.62 2.74
CA LEU A 53 5.36 -0.27 2.23
C LEU A 53 5.01 -0.15 0.73
N VAL A 54 5.40 -1.15 -0.07
CA VAL A 54 5.17 -1.11 -1.53
C VAL A 54 3.67 -1.14 -1.85
N PRO A 55 2.85 -2.06 -1.32
CA PRO A 55 1.42 -2.06 -1.60
C PRO A 55 0.71 -0.81 -1.04
N PHE A 56 1.16 -0.26 0.10
CA PHE A 56 0.65 1.01 0.61
C PHE A 56 0.86 2.16 -0.37
N CYS A 57 2.07 2.30 -0.91
CA CYS A 57 2.42 3.33 -1.88
C CYS A 57 1.61 3.19 -3.17
N VAL A 58 1.52 1.97 -3.71
CA VAL A 58 0.77 1.67 -4.94
C VAL A 58 -0.72 1.97 -4.74
N ALA A 59 -1.32 1.50 -3.64
CA ALA A 59 -2.72 1.74 -3.33
C ALA A 59 -3.02 3.24 -3.16
N SER A 60 -2.15 3.96 -2.44
CA SER A 60 -2.30 5.41 -2.19
C SER A 60 -2.18 6.22 -3.47
N TYR A 61 -1.22 5.88 -4.33
CA TYR A 61 -1.06 6.52 -5.64
C TYR A 61 -2.27 6.25 -6.55
N SER A 62 -2.72 5.00 -6.63
CA SER A 62 -3.85 4.61 -7.48
C SER A 62 -5.15 5.30 -7.03
N ALA A 63 -5.40 5.35 -5.73
CA ALA A 63 -6.56 6.03 -5.16
C ALA A 63 -6.51 7.56 -5.38
N ALA A 64 -5.34 8.19 -5.21
CA ALA A 64 -5.17 9.61 -5.45
C ALA A 64 -5.38 9.99 -6.93
N LYS A 65 -4.83 9.17 -7.84
CA LYS A 65 -5.05 9.32 -9.28
C LYS A 65 -6.53 9.19 -9.63
N ASN A 66 -7.22 8.19 -9.07
CA ASN A 66 -8.65 7.97 -9.33
C ASN A 66 -9.49 9.15 -8.82
N GLN A 67 -9.20 9.69 -7.63
CA GLN A 67 -9.91 10.89 -7.13
C GLN A 67 -9.65 12.13 -7.97
N ALA A 68 -8.40 12.32 -8.45
CA ALA A 68 -8.09 13.44 -9.34
C ALA A 68 -8.78 13.32 -10.71
N ALA A 69 -8.98 12.10 -11.21
CA ALA A 69 -9.75 11.83 -12.43
C ALA A 69 -11.25 12.08 -12.21
N ASN A 70 -11.82 11.56 -11.13
CA ASN A 70 -13.24 11.70 -10.81
C ASN A 70 -13.64 13.15 -10.51
N ARG A 71 -12.70 14.00 -10.07
CA ARG A 71 -12.93 15.45 -9.89
C ARG A 71 -12.96 16.24 -11.21
N ARG A 72 -12.54 15.64 -12.33
CA ARG A 72 -12.51 16.29 -13.65
C ARG A 72 -13.74 16.03 -14.50
N GLU A 73 -14.65 15.15 -14.08
CA GLU A 73 -15.95 14.97 -14.72
C GLU A 73 -16.97 15.90 -14.03
N PRO A 74 -17.42 16.99 -14.68
CA PRO A 74 -18.58 17.73 -14.21
C PRO A 74 -19.79 16.82 -14.36
N HIS A 75 -20.59 16.70 -13.29
CA HIS A 75 -21.92 16.09 -13.39
C HIS A 75 -22.74 16.84 -14.46
N PRO A 76 -23.37 16.13 -15.42
CA PRO A 76 -24.31 16.74 -16.37
C PRO A 76 -25.59 17.24 -15.68
#